data_AF-A0A6G3DCQ4-F1
#
_entry.id   AF-A0A6G3DCQ4-F1
#
_cell.length_a   1.000
_cell.length_b   1.000
_cell.length_c   1.000
_cell.angle_alpha   90.00
_cell.angle_beta   90.00
_cell.angle_gamma   90.00
#
_symmetry.space_group_name_H-M   'P 1'
#
loop_
_entity.id
_entity.type
_entity.pdbx_description
1 polymer ?
#
loop_
_entity_poly.entity_id
_entity_poly.type
_entity_poly.pdbx_seq_one_letter_code
_entity_poly.pdbx_strand_id
1 'polypeptide(L)' 'MTKGEPKFAPMVTKVEASKILIEDCADGSRWLQYAKDGSLKDDVPGGHHRVDAAVGKHGDQWLVESLYIGEVGTCVE' A
#
# COMPACT_ATOMS: atom_id res chain seq x y z
N MET A 1 -5.51 5.27 18.92
CA MET A 1 -6.28 5.97 17.88
C MET A 1 -5.34 6.21 16.73
N THR A 2 -5.72 5.86 15.52
CA THR A 2 -4.91 6.15 14.33
C THR A 2 -5.22 7.56 13.84
N LYS A 3 -4.21 8.31 13.41
CA LYS A 3 -4.39 9.59 12.70
C LYS A 3 -3.57 9.61 11.41
N GLY A 4 -4.03 10.40 10.45
CA GLY A 4 -3.45 10.48 9.11
C GLY A 4 -3.95 9.36 8.19
N GLU A 5 -3.32 9.24 7.04
CA GLU A 5 -3.61 8.26 6.01
C GLU A 5 -2.34 7.97 5.19
N PRO A 6 -2.19 6.75 4.65
CA PRO A 6 -1.13 6.45 3.71
C PRO A 6 -1.32 7.22 2.40
N LYS A 7 -0.22 7.62 1.77
CA LYS A 7 -0.21 8.09 0.38
C LYS A 7 0.14 6.93 -0.54
N PHE A 8 -0.52 6.88 -1.69
CA PHE A 8 -0.31 5.88 -2.72
C PHE A 8 0.13 6.56 -4.02
N ALA A 9 1.08 5.96 -4.72
CA ALA A 9 1.57 6.40 -6.02
C ALA A 9 1.74 5.20 -6.97
N PRO A 10 0.66 4.41 -7.21
CA PRO A 10 0.77 3.16 -7.93
C PRO A 10 1.18 3.37 -9.39
N MET A 11 2.03 2.48 -9.87
CA MET A 11 2.46 2.41 -11.26
C MET A 11 2.12 1.06 -11.85
N VAL A 12 1.58 1.09 -13.08
CA VAL A 12 1.41 -0.13 -13.88
C VAL A 12 2.78 -0.54 -14.41
N THR A 13 3.24 -1.73 -14.05
CA THR A 13 4.56 -2.25 -14.49
C THR A 13 4.45 -3.23 -15.63
N LYS A 14 3.28 -3.87 -15.81
CA LYS A 14 3.03 -4.79 -16.93
C LYS A 14 1.56 -4.79 -17.34
N VAL A 15 1.33 -4.84 -18.65
CA VAL A 15 0.01 -5.01 -19.26
C VAL A 15 0.02 -6.21 -20.20
N GLU A 16 -0.94 -7.12 -20.01
CA GLU A 16 -1.23 -8.26 -20.86
C GLU A 16 -2.73 -8.28 -21.21
N ALA A 17 -3.16 -9.18 -22.10
CA ALA A 17 -4.53 -9.19 -22.62
C ALA A 17 -5.62 -9.35 -21.54
N SER A 18 -5.33 -10.09 -20.47
CA SER A 18 -6.27 -10.36 -19.37
C SER A 18 -5.63 -10.19 -17.99
N LYS A 19 -4.46 -9.55 -17.91
CA LYS A 19 -3.71 -9.38 -16.66
C LYS A 19 -2.94 -8.07 -16.64
N ILE A 20 -2.97 -7.37 -15.52
CA ILE A 20 -2.21 -6.14 -15.26
C ILE A 20 -1.45 -6.32 -13.95
N LEU A 21 -0.18 -5.93 -13.94
CA LEU A 21 0.63 -5.87 -12.72
C LEU A 21 0.82 -4.41 -12.31
N ILE A 22 0.60 -4.15 -11.02
CA ILE A 22 0.69 -2.82 -10.42
C ILE A 22 1.63 -2.92 -9.24
N GLU A 23 2.53 -1.96 -9.13
CA GLU A 23 3.45 -1.81 -8.01
C GLU A 23 3.26 -0.44 -7.38
N ASP A 24 3.41 -0.34 -6.07
CA ASP A 24 3.40 0.91 -5.32
C ASP A 24 4.38 0.83 -4.14
N CYS A 25 4.83 1.99 -3.69
CA CYS A 25 5.54 2.15 -2.42
C CYS A 25 4.70 3.05 -1.52
N ALA A 26 3.73 2.46 -0.83
CA ALA A 26 2.76 3.20 -0.03
C ALA A 26 3.46 3.93 1.13
N ASP A 27 3.37 5.26 1.14
CA ASP A 27 3.95 6.13 2.18
C ASP A 27 2.97 6.25 3.36
N GLY A 28 3.17 5.38 4.36
CA GLY A 28 2.51 5.41 5.65
C GLY A 28 3.23 6.26 6.70
N SER A 29 4.27 7.04 6.36
CA SER A 29 5.09 7.77 7.33
C SER A 29 4.31 8.74 8.21
N ARG A 30 3.15 9.23 7.74
CA ARG A 30 2.26 10.13 8.48
C ARG A 30 0.99 9.46 8.99
N TRP A 31 0.90 8.14 8.87
CA TRP A 31 -0.18 7.32 9.39
C TRP A 31 0.24 6.71 10.73
N LEU A 32 -0.08 7.41 11.82
CA LEU A 32 0.53 7.20 13.14
C LEU A 32 -0.48 6.74 14.19
N GLN A 33 -0.01 5.93 15.13
CA GLN A 33 -0.79 5.46 16.28
C GLN A 33 -0.59 6.36 17.50
N TYR A 34 -1.69 6.72 18.16
CA TYR A 34 -1.69 7.53 19.37
C TYR A 34 -2.37 6.80 20.53
N ALA A 35 -1.83 6.95 21.74
CA ALA A 35 -2.47 6.53 22.98
C ALA A 35 -3.69 7.42 23.31
N LYS A 36 -4.45 7.04 24.36
CA LYS A 36 -5.65 7.77 24.77
C LYS A 36 -5.36 9.18 25.31
N ASP A 37 -4.18 9.37 25.89
CA ASP A 37 -3.67 10.64 26.40
C ASP A 37 -3.13 11.57 25.29
N GLY A 38 -3.14 11.11 24.03
CA GLY A 38 -2.66 11.86 22.88
C GLY A 38 -1.15 11.75 22.63
N SER A 39 -0.41 10.99 23.45
CA SER A 39 0.99 10.66 23.16
C SER A 39 1.09 9.71 21.96
N LEU A 40 2.21 9.80 21.24
CA LEU A 40 2.52 8.87 20.16
C LEU A 40 2.78 7.48 20.76
N LYS A 41 2.12 6.45 20.21
CA LYS A 41 2.15 5.09 20.76
C LYS A 41 3.45 4.36 20.43
N ASP A 42 4.04 4.65 19.27
CA ASP A 42 5.30 4.11 18.77
C ASP A 42 6.14 5.24 18.17
N ASP A 43 7.46 5.14 18.25
CA ASP A 43 8.40 6.04 17.59
C ASP A 43 8.79 5.57 16.18
N VAL A 44 8.10 4.54 15.67
CA VAL A 44 8.24 4.03 14.31
C VAL A 44 7.12 4.62 13.47
N PRO A 45 7.41 5.61 12.59
CA PRO A 45 6.42 6.07 11.64
C PRO A 45 5.91 4.89 10.81
N GLY A 46 4.64 4.91 10.38
CA GLY A 46 4.06 3.84 9.55
C GLY A 46 4.89 3.52 8.29
N GLY A 47 5.83 4.38 7.91
CA GLY A 47 6.91 4.13 6.95
C GLY A 47 6.43 3.67 5.58
N HIS A 48 7.36 3.24 4.73
CA HIS A 48 7.04 2.82 3.37
C HIS A 48 6.76 1.33 3.29
N HIS A 49 5.66 0.96 2.65
CA HIS A 49 5.27 -0.43 2.42
C HIS A 49 5.30 -0.75 0.93
N ARG A 50 6.01 -1.81 0.55
CA ARG A 50 5.90 -2.36 -0.81
C ARG A 50 4.50 -2.90 -1.00
N VAL A 51 3.83 -2.48 -2.07
CA VAL A 51 2.53 -3.03 -2.47
C VAL A 51 2.65 -3.58 -3.89
N ASP A 52 2.27 -4.84 -4.06
CA ASP A 52 2.22 -5.50 -5.35
C ASP A 52 0.80 -6.04 -5.58
N ALA A 53 0.21 -5.73 -6.74
CA ALA A 53 -1.12 -6.20 -7.09
C ALA A 53 -1.15 -6.81 -8.50
N ALA A 54 -1.92 -7.87 -8.64
CA ALA A 54 -2.31 -8.42 -9.93
C ALA A 54 -3.81 -8.20 -10.13
N VAL A 55 -4.17 -7.64 -11.27
CA VAL A 55 -5.55 -7.42 -11.68
C VAL A 55 -5.84 -8.30 -12.89
N GLY A 56 -6.86 -9.14 -12.79
CA GLY A 56 -7.28 -10.06 -13.83
C GLY A 56 -8.61 -9.68 -14.45
N LYS A 57 -8.81 -10.08 -15.71
CA LYS A 57 -10.08 -9.86 -16.42
C LYS A 57 -11.04 -11.03 -16.19
N HIS A 58 -12.19 -10.74 -15.59
CA HIS A 58 -13.28 -11.69 -15.34
C HIS A 58 -14.53 -11.24 -16.12
N GLY A 59 -14.70 -11.79 -17.32
CA GLY A 59 -15.74 -11.31 -18.26
C GLY A 59 -15.44 -9.88 -18.71
N ASP A 60 -16.37 -8.96 -18.49
CA ASP A 60 -16.22 -7.54 -18.82
C ASP A 60 -15.67 -6.70 -17.65
N GLN A 61 -15.32 -7.34 -16.53
CA GLN A 61 -14.82 -6.67 -15.33
C GLN A 61 -13.34 -6.97 -15.10
N TRP A 62 -12.64 -6.02 -14.49
CA TRP A 62 -11.30 -6.21 -13.96
C TRP A 62 -11.38 -6.30 -12.43
N LEU A 63 -10.84 -7.36 -11.86
CA LEU A 63 -10.85 -7.61 -10.42
C LEU A 63 -9.42 -7.80 -9.92
N VAL A 64 -9.17 -7.42 -8.67
CA VAL A 64 -7.90 -7.71 -8.00
C VAL A 64 -7.85 -9.20 -7.68
N GLU A 65 -6.93 -9.92 -8.32
CA GLU A 65 -6.72 -11.36 -8.11
C GLU A 65 -5.74 -11.63 -6.96
N SER A 66 -4.76 -10.74 -6.77
CA SER A 66 -3.84 -10.79 -5.65
C SER A 66 -3.43 -9.40 -5.19
N LEU A 67 -3.27 -9.23 -3.89
CA LEU A 67 -2.73 -8.04 -3.26
C LEU A 67 -1.74 -8.45 -2.17
N TYR A 68 -0.50 -8.00 -2.33
CA TYR A 68 0.55 -8.12 -1.34
C TYR A 68 0.85 -6.75 -0.74
N ILE A 69 0.99 -6.68 0.58
CA ILE A 69 1.46 -5.50 1.31
C ILE A 69 2.60 -5.99 2.20
N GLY A 70 3.81 -5.49 1.95
CA GLY A 70 5.01 -5.81 2.70
C GLY A 70 5.06 -5.11 4.06
N GLU A 71 5.99 -5.55 4.90
CA GLU A 71 6.31 -4.87 6.15
C GLU A 71 6.90 -3.47 5.89
N VAL A 72 6.95 -2.65 6.93
CA VAL A 72 7.55 -1.31 6.86
C VAL A 72 9.02 -1.41 6.42
N GLY A 73 9.44 -0.57 5.48
CA GLY A 73 10.80 -0.50 4.96
C GLY A 73 11.11 -1.49 3.82
N THR A 74 10.11 -2.20 3.31
CA THR A 74 10.27 -3.13 2.17
C THR A 74 10.44 -2.42 0.82
N CYS A 75 10.24 -1.11 0.78
CA CYS A 75 10.60 -0.24 -0.34
C CYS A 75 11.13 1.10 0.20
N VAL A 76 11.91 1.78 -0.63
CA VAL A 76 12.38 3.15 -0.42
C VAL A 76 12.16 3.91 -1.73
N GLU A 77 11.59 5.10 -1.66
CA GLU A 77 11.56 6.05 -2.78
C GLU A 77 12.88 6.81 -2.91
#